data_AF-A0A2W7QQF4-F1
#
_entry.id   AF-A0A2W7QQF4-F1
#
_cell.length_a   1.000
_cell.length_b   1.000
_cell.length_c   1.000
_cell.angle_alpha   90.00
_cell.angle_beta   90.00
_cell.angle_gamma   90.00
#
_symmetry.space_group_name_H-M   'P 1'
#
loop_
_entity.id
_entity.type
_entity.pdbx_description
1 polymer ?
#
loop_
_entity_poly.entity_id
_entity_poly.type
_entity_poly.pdbx_seq_one_letter_code
_entity_poly.pdbx_strand_id
1 'polypeptide(L)'
;MSVKVSTLDGRAKGVHQSQSASGGKPLAFRIGKTPVSISLDRPIIIEEDDMVVVAGGMNNGVFQARAYRNNTRDVWDAGSGWSLVLLAIPLIPLFG
;
A
#
# COMPACT_ATOMS: atom_id res chain seq x y z
N MET A 1 16.53 11.83 -13.03
CA MET A 1 16.28 10.39 -12.81
C MET A 1 14.78 10.22 -12.64
N SER A 2 14.07 9.67 -13.64
CA SER A 2 12.61 9.55 -13.56
C SER A 2 12.22 8.33 -12.73
N VAL A 3 11.58 8.54 -11.58
CA VAL A 3 11.00 7.45 -10.78
C VAL A 3 9.76 6.96 -11.54
N LYS A 4 9.82 5.76 -12.13
CA LYS A 4 8.65 5.13 -12.73
C LYS A 4 7.74 4.63 -11.61
N VAL A 5 6.79 5.47 -11.21
CA VAL A 5 5.75 5.11 -10.23
C VAL A 5 4.79 4.12 -10.88
N SER A 6 4.56 2.99 -10.24
CA SER A 6 3.56 2.00 -10.63
C SER A 6 2.54 1.85 -9.52
N THR A 7 1.32 1.46 -9.87
CA THR A 7 0.25 1.13 -8.92
C THR A 7 -0.06 -0.37 -8.97
N LEU A 8 -0.55 -0.90 -7.86
CA LEU A 8 -1.06 -2.26 -7.75
C LEU A 8 -2.33 -2.21 -6.90
N ASP A 9 -3.41 -2.80 -7.38
CA ASP A 9 -4.72 -2.80 -6.73
C ASP A 9 -5.30 -4.21 -6.61
N GLY A 10 -6.11 -4.42 -5.56
CA GLY A 10 -6.85 -5.64 -5.35
C GLY A 10 -7.07 -5.94 -3.87
N ARG A 11 -7.45 -7.18 -3.59
CA ARG A 11 -7.70 -7.62 -2.20
C ARG A 11 -6.43 -8.06 -1.52
N ALA A 12 -6.23 -7.57 -0.30
CA ALA A 12 -5.14 -8.00 0.57
C ALA A 12 -5.33 -9.46 1.01
N LYS A 13 -4.24 -10.24 0.97
CA LYS A 13 -4.20 -11.64 1.42
C LYS A 13 -2.96 -11.92 2.26
N GLY A 14 -3.10 -12.83 3.23
CA GLY A 14 -1.99 -13.26 4.09
C GLY A 14 -1.43 -12.13 4.96
N VAL A 15 -2.30 -11.27 5.48
CA VAL A 15 -1.89 -10.10 6.25
C VAL A 15 -1.48 -10.54 7.65
N HIS A 16 -0.20 -10.32 8.00
CA HIS A 16 0.29 -10.44 9.37
C HIS A 16 0.37 -9.02 9.95
N GLN A 17 -0.58 -8.63 10.80
CA GLN A 17 -0.66 -7.27 11.36
C GLN A 17 0.68 -6.83 11.97
N SER A 18 1.23 -5.70 11.50
CA SER A 18 2.29 -4.96 12.18
C SER A 18 1.69 -3.73 12.84
N GLN A 19 1.46 -3.79 14.15
CA GLN A 19 1.22 -2.59 14.95
C GLN A 19 2.54 -1.80 15.00
N SER A 20 2.57 -0.59 14.43
CA SER A 20 3.79 0.21 14.36
C SER A 20 4.17 0.74 15.75
N ALA A 21 5.32 0.30 16.25
CA ALA A 21 6.09 1.03 17.25
C ALA A 21 7.36 1.54 16.57
N SER A 22 7.69 2.80 16.81
CA SER A 22 8.86 3.56 16.34
C SER A 22 10.05 2.67 15.94
N GLY A 23 10.35 2.60 14.63
CA GLY A 23 11.34 1.69 14.03
C GLY A 23 10.73 0.56 13.17
N GLY A 24 9.47 0.72 12.76
CA GLY A 24 8.58 -0.34 12.25
C GLY A 24 9.15 -1.22 11.14
N LYS A 25 9.08 -2.53 11.37
CA LYS A 25 9.27 -3.55 10.33
C LYS A 25 8.24 -3.32 9.21
N PRO A 26 8.63 -3.48 7.93
CA PRO A 26 7.67 -3.36 6.83
C PRO A 26 6.52 -4.36 7.02
N LEU A 27 5.29 -3.90 6.79
CA LEU A 27 4.12 -4.76 6.72
C LEU A 27 4.17 -5.52 5.40
N ALA A 28 4.05 -6.85 5.46
CA ALA A 28 4.05 -7.71 4.29
C ALA A 28 2.66 -8.35 4.10
N PHE A 29 2.19 -8.36 2.86
CA PHE A 29 0.94 -8.99 2.45
C PHE A 29 0.99 -9.32 0.95
N ARG A 30 -0.11 -9.81 0.38
CA ARG A 30 -0.22 -10.08 -1.07
C ARG A 30 -1.42 -9.35 -1.66
N ILE A 31 -1.25 -8.88 -2.90
CA ILE A 31 -2.37 -8.48 -3.78
C ILE A 31 -2.34 -9.44 -4.97
N GLY A 32 -3.38 -10.26 -5.10
CA GLY A 32 -3.37 -11.39 -6.03
C GLY A 32 -2.17 -12.30 -5.78
N LYS A 33 -1.32 -12.50 -6.81
CA LYS A 33 -0.09 -13.30 -6.69
C LYS A 33 1.14 -12.48 -6.29
N THR A 34 1.03 -11.16 -6.20
CA THR A 34 2.17 -10.27 -5.99
C THR A 34 2.42 -10.04 -4.50
N PRO A 35 3.60 -10.38 -3.96
CA PRO A 35 3.97 -9.99 -2.61
C PRO A 35 4.22 -8.49 -2.55
N VAL A 36 3.67 -7.86 -1.51
CA VAL A 36 3.75 -6.42 -1.25
C VAL A 36 4.42 -6.22 0.10
N SER A 37 5.36 -5.29 0.16
CA SER A 37 5.99 -4.81 1.36
C SER A 37 5.74 -3.31 1.44
N ILE A 38 5.15 -2.85 2.54
CA ILE A 38 4.84 -1.44 2.75
C ILE A 38 5.48 -0.95 4.05
N SER A 39 6.14 0.19 3.97
CA SER A 39 6.73 0.88 5.12
C SER A 39 6.38 2.35 5.02
N LEU A 40 5.59 2.83 5.99
CA LEU A 40 5.14 4.22 6.09
C LEU A 40 5.51 4.79 7.46
N ASP A 41 5.54 6.11 7.53
CA ASP A 41 5.95 6.84 8.75
C ASP A 41 4.94 6.69 9.89
N ARG A 42 3.66 6.43 9.56
CA ARG A 42 2.58 6.22 10.52
C ARG A 42 2.11 4.77 10.54
N PRO A 43 1.60 4.28 11.68
CA PRO A 43 0.92 2.99 11.73
C PRO A 43 -0.22 2.92 10.72
N ILE A 44 -0.36 1.76 10.08
CA ILE A 44 -1.49 1.46 9.20
C ILE A 44 -2.10 0.12 9.57
N ILE A 45 -3.38 -0.06 9.28
CA ILE A 45 -4.08 -1.32 9.50
C ILE A 45 -4.69 -1.75 8.16
N ILE A 46 -4.24 -2.91 7.69
CA ILE A 46 -4.80 -3.62 6.55
C ILE A 46 -5.30 -4.96 7.10
N GLU A 47 -6.51 -5.36 6.74
CA GLU A 47 -7.05 -6.67 7.05
C GLU A 47 -7.13 -7.54 5.80
N GLU A 48 -7.32 -8.84 6.02
CA GLU A 48 -7.58 -9.74 4.92
C GLU A 48 -8.87 -9.32 4.19
N ASP A 49 -8.85 -9.43 2.86
CA ASP A 49 -9.92 -9.02 1.95
C ASP A 49 -10.18 -7.52 1.83
N ASP A 50 -9.42 -6.66 2.52
CA ASP A 50 -9.47 -5.21 2.28
C ASP A 50 -9.12 -4.90 0.83
N MET A 51 -9.92 -4.01 0.20
CA MET A 51 -9.61 -3.48 -1.12
C MET A 51 -8.60 -2.37 -0.99
N VAL A 52 -7.38 -2.64 -1.45
CA VAL A 52 -6.24 -1.74 -1.30
C VAL A 52 -5.66 -1.37 -2.66
N VAL A 53 -5.22 -0.13 -2.77
CA VAL A 53 -4.38 0.35 -3.86
C VAL A 53 -3.07 0.82 -3.26
N VAL A 54 -1.95 0.32 -3.77
CA VAL A 54 -0.61 0.72 -3.36
C VAL A 54 0.14 1.35 -4.52
N ALA A 55 0.99 2.33 -4.22
CA ALA A 55 1.89 2.95 -5.19
C ALA A 55 3.35 2.78 -4.78
N GLY A 56 4.19 2.48 -5.76
CA GLY A 56 5.59 2.17 -5.52
C GLY A 56 6.28 1.58 -6.74
N GLY A 57 7.15 0.59 -6.52
CA GLY A 57 7.89 -0.07 -7.58
C GLY A 57 8.30 -1.50 -7.23
N MET A 58 8.54 -2.31 -8.26
CA MET A 58 9.00 -3.69 -8.10
C MET A 58 10.50 -3.71 -7.77
N ASN A 59 10.89 -4.47 -6.74
CA ASN A 59 12.29 -4.70 -6.39
C ASN A 59 12.46 -6.15 -5.94
N ASN A 60 13.35 -6.91 -6.61
CA ASN A 60 13.63 -8.32 -6.31
C ASN A 60 12.38 -9.20 -6.18
N GLY A 61 11.38 -8.98 -7.04
CA GLY A 61 10.12 -9.75 -7.04
C GLY A 61 9.10 -9.36 -5.97
N VAL A 62 9.38 -8.33 -5.15
CA VAL A 62 8.46 -7.76 -4.16
C VAL A 62 8.07 -6.35 -4.58
N PHE A 63 6.78 -6.03 -4.50
CA PHE A 63 6.30 -4.68 -4.74
C PHE A 63 6.55 -3.84 -3.48
N GLN A 64 7.48 -2.89 -3.56
CA GLN A 64 7.82 -1.99 -2.46
C GLN A 64 6.93 -0.76 -2.52
N ALA A 65 5.89 -0.76 -1.68
CA ALA A 65 4.91 0.31 -1.59
C ALA A 65 5.39 1.45 -0.68
N ARG A 66 5.16 2.68 -1.12
CA ARG A 66 5.47 3.92 -0.38
C ARG A 66 4.25 4.82 -0.20
N ALA A 67 3.14 4.47 -0.81
CA ALA A 67 1.83 5.03 -0.52
C ALA A 67 0.78 3.93 -0.62
N TYR A 68 -0.30 4.08 0.15
CA TYR A 68 -1.46 3.21 0.06
C TYR A 68 -2.76 3.98 0.24
N ARG A 69 -3.81 3.34 -0.26
CA ARG A 69 -5.20 3.65 0.05
C ARG A 69 -5.92 2.35 0.34
N ASN A 70 -6.66 2.32 1.43
CA ASN A 70 -7.61 1.27 1.75
C ASN A 70 -9.02 1.79 1.47
N ASN A 71 -9.63 1.27 0.40
CA ASN A 71 -10.95 1.66 -0.05
C ASN A 71 -12.06 1.08 0.85
N THR A 72 -11.83 -0.06 1.51
CA THR A 72 -12.81 -0.65 2.44
C THR A 72 -13.07 0.25 3.65
N ARG A 73 -12.01 0.93 4.13
CA ARG A 73 -12.02 1.72 5.36
C ARG A 73 -11.97 3.23 5.14
N ASP A 74 -11.87 3.65 3.89
CA ASP A 74 -11.65 5.04 3.46
C ASP A 74 -10.48 5.73 4.20
N VAL A 75 -9.34 5.05 4.25
CA VAL A 75 -8.10 5.60 4.83
C VAL A 75 -6.96 5.52 3.82
N TRP A 76 -6.05 6.47 3.87
CA TRP A 76 -4.87 6.49 3.01
C TRP A 76 -3.69 7.14 3.72
N ASP A 77 -2.49 6.75 3.31
CA ASP A 77 -1.27 7.40 3.77
C ASP A 77 -0.13 7.23 2.77
N ALA A 78 0.87 8.09 2.87
CA ALA A 78 2.08 8.03 2.09
C ALA A 78 3.29 8.32 2.97
N GLY A 79 4.40 7.64 2.69
CA GLY A 79 5.68 7.93 3.30
C GLY A 79 6.18 9.30 2.85
N SER A 80 7.13 9.86 3.62
CA SER A 80 7.74 11.15 3.33
C SER A 80 8.20 11.28 1.86
N GLY A 81 7.79 12.38 1.21
CA GLY A 81 8.06 12.66 -0.20
C GLY A 81 7.14 11.98 -1.22
N TRP A 82 6.16 11.17 -0.77
CA TRP A 82 5.19 10.47 -1.65
C TRP A 82 3.76 11.00 -1.57
N SER A 83 3.50 12.05 -0.79
CA SER A 83 2.14 12.59 -0.59
C SER A 83 1.46 13.04 -1.89
N LEU A 84 2.22 13.55 -2.86
CA LEU A 84 1.67 13.95 -4.17
C LEU A 84 1.16 12.77 -4.99
N VAL A 85 1.67 11.55 -4.74
CA VAL A 85 1.21 10.33 -5.43
C VAL A 85 -0.21 9.99 -5.02
N LEU A 86 -0.65 10.34 -3.82
CA LEU A 86 -2.03 10.12 -3.37
C LEU A 86 -3.05 10.85 -4.26
N LEU A 87 -2.68 12.00 -4.83
CA LEU A 87 -3.52 12.75 -5.77
C LEU A 87 -3.65 12.05 -7.13
N ALA A 88 -2.69 11.19 -7.47
CA ALA A 88 -2.62 10.47 -8.74
C ALA A 88 -3.15 9.03 -8.63
N ILE A 89 -3.37 8.51 -7.42
CA ILE A 89 -4.08 7.23 -7.25
C ILE A 89 -5.54 7.48 -7.62
N PRO A 90 -6.04 6.92 -8.74
CA PRO A 90 -7.42 7.17 -9.15
C PRO A 90 -8.35 6.75 -8.01
N LEU A 91 -9.30 7.62 -7.67
CA LEU A 91 -10.50 7.24 -6.94
C LEU A 91 -11.14 6.14 -7.78
N ILE A 92 -10.97 4.87 -7.40
CA ILE A 92 -11.79 3.80 -7.96
C ILE A 92 -13.15 4.02 -7.29
N PRO A 93 -14.17 4.52 -8.02
CA PRO A 93 -15.47 4.66 -7.40
C PRO A 93 -15.95 3.25 -7.02
N LEU A 94 -16.28 3.07 -5.76
CA LEU A 94 -17.02 1.92 -5.26
C LEU A 94 -18.45 2.03 -5.82
N PHE A 95 -18.65 1.76 -7.10
CA PHE A 95 -19.99 1.49 -7.63
C PHE A 95 -20.29 0.01 -7.35
N GLY A 96 -21.04 -0.21 -6.27
CA GLY A 96 -21.79 -1.43 -5.98
C GLY A 96 -23.25 -1.07 -5.83
#